data_AF-A0A563CSL5-F1
#
_entry.id   AF-A0A563CSL5-F1
#
_cell.length_a   1.000
_cell.length_b   1.000
_cell.length_c   1.000
_cell.angle_alpha   90.00
_cell.angle_beta   90.00
_cell.angle_gamma   90.00
#
_symmetry.space_group_name_H-M   'P 1'
#
loop_
_entity.id
_entity.type
_entity.pdbx_description
1 polymer ?
#
loop_
_entity_poly.entity_id
_entity_poly.type
_entity_poly.pdbx_seq_one_letter_code
_entity_poly.pdbx_strand_id
1 'polypeptide(L)'
;MHRSRQEGFAVGAFNIDNQETLQAISQAAQKLQAPVMVEVSAGEVKTMGGCQNIRDMVSNYRNTYNIEMYINLDHAPTVELCQQAIDAGFEFIHID
;
A
#
# COMPACT_ATOMS: atom_id res chain seq x y z
N MET A 1 -9.93 -5.22 7.33
CA MET A 1 -11.19 -5.32 6.56
C MET A 1 -12.45 -5.63 7.39
N HIS A 2 -12.43 -5.71 8.73
CA HIS A 2 -13.67 -5.96 9.50
C HIS A 2 -14.68 -4.80 9.40
N ARG A 3 -14.20 -3.56 9.59
CA ARG A 3 -14.99 -2.31 9.45
C ARG A 3 -15.74 -2.25 8.13
N SER A 4 -15.04 -2.49 7.01
CA SER A 4 -15.62 -2.41 5.68
C SER A 4 -16.75 -3.43 5.45
N ARG A 5 -16.61 -4.65 5.99
CA ARG A 5 -17.67 -5.67 5.95
C ARG A 5 -18.88 -5.30 6.81
N GLN A 6 -18.66 -4.72 7.99
CA GLN A 6 -19.75 -4.33 8.89
C GLN A 6 -20.53 -3.12 8.38
N GLU A 7 -19.83 -2.13 7.84
CA GLU A 7 -20.41 -0.87 7.37
C GLU A 7 -20.84 -0.90 5.91
N GLY A 8 -20.58 -2.00 5.18
CA GLY A 8 -21.08 -2.23 3.83
C GLY A 8 -20.35 -1.45 2.74
N PHE A 9 -19.03 -1.30 2.85
CA PHE A 9 -18.20 -0.68 1.82
C PHE A 9 -16.98 -1.53 1.44
N ALA A 10 -16.32 -1.18 0.34
CA ALA A 10 -15.05 -1.76 -0.09
C ALA A 10 -13.92 -0.74 0.04
N VAL A 11 -12.73 -1.20 0.38
CA VAL A 11 -11.51 -0.38 0.34
C VAL A 11 -10.88 -0.62 -1.03
N GLY A 12 -10.66 0.45 -1.80
CA GLY A 12 -9.96 0.34 -3.08
C GLY A 12 -8.50 -0.04 -2.86
N ALA A 13 -8.04 -1.03 -3.61
CA ALA A 13 -6.65 -1.46 -3.66
C ALA A 13 -6.09 -1.10 -5.05
N PHE A 14 -5.02 -0.31 -5.08
CA PHE A 14 -4.46 0.25 -6.30
C PHE A 14 -2.95 0.04 -6.33
N ASN A 15 -2.43 -0.55 -7.40
CA ASN A 15 -1.00 -0.69 -7.59
C ASN A 15 -0.30 0.67 -7.73
N ILE A 16 0.94 0.74 -7.25
CA ILE A 16 1.84 1.88 -7.47
C ILE A 16 3.12 1.44 -8.19
N ASP A 17 3.41 2.11 -9.30
CA ASP A 17 4.63 1.89 -10.08
C ASP A 17 5.77 2.84 -9.67
N ASN A 18 5.42 4.00 -9.09
CA ASN A 18 6.33 5.11 -8.82
C ASN A 18 5.72 6.13 -7.83
N GLN A 19 6.39 7.26 -7.63
CA GLN A 19 5.92 8.30 -6.72
C GLN A 19 4.71 9.07 -7.28
N GLU A 20 4.63 9.24 -8.59
CA GLU A 20 3.54 9.95 -9.27
C GLU A 20 2.19 9.22 -9.10
N THR A 21 2.19 7.89 -9.23
CA THR A 21 1.01 7.04 -9.00
C THR A 21 0.58 7.09 -7.53
N LEU A 22 1.52 6.97 -6.59
CA LEU A 22 1.25 7.14 -5.15
C LEU A 22 0.65 8.52 -4.84
N GLN A 23 1.18 9.59 -5.42
CA GLN A 23 0.66 10.94 -5.25
C GLN A 23 -0.77 11.07 -5.79
N ALA A 24 -1.03 10.55 -6.99
CA ALA A 24 -2.35 10.61 -7.61
C ALA A 24 -3.41 9.87 -6.77
N ILE A 25 -3.07 8.67 -6.29
CA ILE A 25 -3.95 7.88 -5.40
C ILE A 25 -4.18 8.62 -4.08
N SER A 26 -3.13 9.20 -3.49
CA SER A 26 -3.23 9.95 -2.24
C SER A 26 -4.16 11.17 -2.36
N GLN A 27 -4.04 11.93 -3.45
CA GLN A 27 -4.91 13.07 -3.73
C GLN A 27 -6.37 12.66 -3.94
N ALA A 28 -6.60 11.56 -4.66
CA ALA A 28 -7.95 11.03 -4.86
C ALA A 28 -8.57 10.57 -3.53
N ALA A 29 -7.83 9.82 -2.71
CA ALA A 29 -8.26 9.37 -1.40
C ALA A 29 -8.58 10.56 -0.47
N GLN A 30 -7.72 11.59 -0.46
CA GLN A 30 -7.98 12.82 0.31
C GLN A 30 -9.25 13.52 -0.18
N LYS A 31 -9.42 13.71 -1.49
CA LYS A 31 -10.60 14.39 -2.05
C LYS A 31 -11.90 13.67 -1.70
N LEU A 32 -11.87 12.33 -1.67
CA LEU A 32 -13.04 11.49 -1.38
C LEU A 32 -13.21 11.18 0.11
N GLN A 33 -12.26 11.58 0.95
CA GLN A 33 -12.22 11.23 2.38
C GLN A 33 -12.38 9.71 2.60
N ALA A 34 -11.72 8.91 1.76
CA ALA A 34 -11.88 7.47 1.73
C ALA A 34 -10.59 6.75 2.19
N PRO A 35 -10.70 5.63 2.91
CA PRO A 35 -9.55 4.76 3.16
C PRO A 35 -9.07 4.13 1.85
N VAL A 36 -7.77 3.90 1.74
CA VAL A 36 -7.16 3.34 0.53
C VAL A 36 -6.07 2.33 0.86
N MET A 37 -5.89 1.34 -0.01
CA MET A 37 -4.77 0.42 0.03
C MET A 37 -3.92 0.64 -1.23
N VAL A 38 -2.62 0.80 -1.04
CA VAL A 38 -1.65 0.79 -2.14
C VAL A 38 -0.98 -0.56 -2.20
N GLU A 39 -0.77 -1.05 -3.41
CA GLU A 39 -0.27 -2.39 -3.68
C GLU A 39 1.05 -2.33 -4.45
N VAL A 40 1.96 -3.23 -4.12
CA VAL A 40 3.23 -3.39 -4.84
C VAL A 40 3.50 -4.88 -5.04
N SER A 41 3.80 -5.26 -6.27
CA SER A 41 4.33 -6.57 -6.65
C SER A 41 5.81 -6.68 -6.32
N ALA A 42 6.36 -7.89 -6.44
CA ALA A 42 7.81 -8.11 -6.35
C ALA A 42 8.63 -7.27 -7.35
N GLY A 43 8.06 -6.98 -8.53
CA GLY A 43 8.71 -6.15 -9.56
C GLY A 43 8.79 -4.67 -9.16
N GLU A 44 7.70 -4.14 -8.60
CA GLU A 44 7.64 -2.77 -8.08
C GLU A 44 8.54 -2.63 -6.85
N VAL A 45 8.51 -3.58 -5.92
CA VAL A 45 9.45 -3.62 -4.77
C VAL A 45 10.89 -3.50 -5.24
N LYS A 46 11.29 -4.27 -6.25
CA LYS A 46 12.65 -4.20 -6.80
C LYS A 46 12.94 -2.84 -7.43
N THR A 47 12.03 -2.33 -8.27
CA THR A 47 12.23 -1.10 -9.04
C THR A 47 12.26 0.14 -8.15
N MET A 48 11.47 0.13 -7.07
CA MET A 48 11.34 1.22 -6.12
C MET A 48 12.34 1.14 -4.96
N GLY A 49 13.35 0.27 -5.02
CA GLY A 49 14.44 0.24 -4.05
C GLY A 49 14.14 -0.51 -2.73
N GLY A 50 13.16 -1.42 -2.74
CA GLY A 50 12.87 -2.33 -1.63
C GLY A 50 11.71 -1.89 -0.73
N CYS A 51 11.26 -2.81 0.11
CA CYS A 51 10.09 -2.63 0.99
C CYS A 51 10.24 -1.42 1.92
N GLN A 52 11.43 -1.19 2.50
CA GLN A 52 11.64 -0.05 3.41
C GLN A 52 11.46 1.29 2.71
N ASN A 53 11.98 1.44 1.48
CA ASN A 53 11.82 2.69 0.74
C ASN A 53 10.34 2.94 0.41
N ILE A 54 9.60 1.90 0.03
CA ILE A 54 8.15 1.98 -0.20
C ILE A 54 7.42 2.37 1.09
N ARG A 55 7.75 1.74 2.23
CA ARG A 55 7.17 2.10 3.52
C ARG A 55 7.35 3.57 3.83
N ASP A 56 8.57 4.08 3.67
CA ASP A 56 8.91 5.46 4.00
C ASP A 56 8.20 6.46 3.09
N MET A 57 8.17 6.19 1.77
CA MET A 57 7.40 6.98 0.81
C MET A 57 5.92 7.01 1.16
N VAL A 58 5.30 5.84 1.36
CA VAL A 58 3.86 5.76 1.67
C VAL A 58 3.54 6.43 3.00
N SER A 59 4.37 6.26 4.03
CA SER A 59 4.20 6.96 5.32
C SER A 59 4.26 8.48 5.16
N ASN A 60 5.16 9.00 4.33
CA ASN A 60 5.24 10.42 4.04
C ASN A 60 3.95 10.95 3.38
N TYR A 61 3.46 10.27 2.34
CA TYR A 61 2.24 10.65 1.64
C TYR A 61 0.99 10.51 2.53
N ARG A 62 0.89 9.44 3.30
CA ARG A 62 -0.17 9.23 4.29
C ARG A 62 -0.28 10.41 5.26
N ASN A 63 0.85 10.86 5.82
CA ASN A 63 0.90 11.98 6.76
C ASN A 63 0.63 13.31 6.07
N THR A 64 1.24 13.55 4.91
CA THR A 64 1.09 14.79 4.13
C THR A 64 -0.36 15.05 3.74
N TYR A 65 -1.06 14.00 3.31
CA TYR A 65 -2.46 14.08 2.88
C TYR A 65 -3.47 13.84 4.01
N ASN A 66 -3.01 13.43 5.21
CA ASN A 66 -3.82 13.06 6.35
C ASN A 66 -4.94 12.05 5.99
N ILE A 67 -4.54 10.94 5.38
CA ILE A 67 -5.44 9.89 4.90
C ILE A 67 -5.21 8.57 5.62
N GLU A 68 -6.24 7.73 5.69
CA GLU A 68 -6.09 6.34 6.11
C GLU A 68 -5.58 5.51 4.92
N MET A 69 -4.32 5.09 4.99
CA MET A 69 -3.64 4.37 3.92
C MET A 69 -2.90 3.14 4.46
N TYR A 70 -3.01 2.04 3.72
CA TYR A 70 -2.38 0.74 4.00
C TYR A 70 -1.50 0.30 2.83
N ILE A 71 -0.49 -0.53 3.09
CA ILE A 71 0.35 -1.16 2.07
C ILE A 71 0.06 -2.66 2.03
N ASN A 72 -0.10 -3.19 0.81
CA ASN A 72 -0.14 -4.63 0.52
C ASN A 72 1.06 -5.03 -0.36
N LEU A 73 1.78 -6.08 0.03
CA LEU A 73 2.65 -6.80 -0.90
C LEU A 73 1.76 -7.74 -1.72
N ASP A 74 1.56 -7.41 -2.99
CA ASP A 74 0.65 -8.13 -3.88
C ASP A 74 1.35 -9.26 -4.63
N HIS A 75 0.69 -10.41 -4.76
CA HIS A 75 1.17 -11.59 -5.46
C HIS A 75 2.62 -11.96 -5.13
N ALA A 76 2.96 -12.02 -3.83
CA ALA A 76 4.29 -12.31 -3.35
C ALA A 76 4.71 -13.74 -3.75
N PRO A 77 5.83 -13.92 -4.49
CA PRO A 77 6.21 -15.23 -4.99
C PRO A 77 6.98 -16.09 -3.98
N THR A 78 7.44 -15.50 -2.86
CA THR A 78 8.25 -16.19 -1.87
C THR A 78 7.96 -15.73 -0.45
N VAL A 79 8.16 -16.65 0.51
CA VAL A 79 8.02 -16.39 1.94
C VAL A 79 9.06 -15.37 2.41
N GLU A 80 10.27 -15.37 1.84
CA GLU A 80 11.33 -14.45 2.21
C GLU A 80 10.96 -13.00 1.87
N LEU A 81 10.32 -12.76 0.73
CA LEU A 81 9.85 -11.41 0.39
C LEU A 81 8.71 -10.97 1.31
N CYS A 82 7.82 -11.90 1.68
CA CYS A 82 6.77 -11.64 2.66
C CYS A 82 7.36 -11.20 4.00
N GLN A 83 8.40 -11.88 4.49
CA GLN A 83 9.10 -11.51 5.73
C GLN A 83 9.71 -10.12 5.63
N GLN A 84 10.38 -9.78 4.53
CA GLN A 84 10.94 -8.45 4.32
C GLN A 84 9.87 -7.34 4.33
N ALA A 85 8.71 -7.59 3.73
CA ALA A 85 7.61 -6.64 3.73
C ALA A 85 6.98 -6.49 5.13
N ILE A 86 6.83 -7.59 5.88
CA ILE A 86 6.38 -7.57 7.28
C ILE A 86 7.36 -6.77 8.15
N ASP A 87 8.66 -7.03 8.03
CA ASP A 87 9.70 -6.35 8.79
C ASP A 87 9.75 -4.84 8.47
N ALA A 88 9.50 -4.46 7.21
CA ALA A 88 9.36 -3.07 6.79
C ALA A 88 8.04 -2.42 7.28
N GLY A 89 7.09 -3.18 7.83
CA GLY A 89 5.83 -2.66 8.35
C GLY A 89 4.74 -2.47 7.29
N PHE A 90 4.68 -3.37 6.30
CA PHE A 90 3.50 -3.49 5.45
C PHE A 90 2.34 -4.07 6.25
N GLU A 91 1.14 -3.52 6.10
CA GLU A 91 -0.02 -3.97 6.86
C GLU A 91 -0.65 -5.25 6.30
N PHE A 92 -0.45 -5.52 5.00
CA PHE A 92 -1.01 -6.68 4.30
C PHE A 92 0.05 -7.38 3.46
N ILE A 93 -0.13 -8.70 3.34
CA ILE A 93 0.65 -9.59 2.49
C ILE A 93 -0.33 -10.50 1.75
N HIS A 94 -0.22 -10.54 0.43
CA HIS A 94 -0.85 -11.53 -0.43
C HIS A 94 0.24 -12.46 -0.96
N ILE A 95 0.27 -13.69 -0.46
CA ILE A 95 1.20 -14.73 -0.92
C ILE A 95 0.46 -15.67 -1.88
N ASP A 96 1.10 -15.94 -3.02
CA ASP A 96 0.60 -16.85 -4.06
C ASP A 96 1.20 -18.26 -3.94
#